data_AF-A0A6J6IB28-F1
#
_entry.id   AF-A0A6J6IB28-F1
#
_cell.length_a   1.000
_cell.length_b   1.000
_cell.length_c   1.000
_cell.angle_alpha   90.00
_cell.angle_beta   90.00
_cell.angle_gamma   90.00
#
_symmetry.space_group_name_H-M   'P 1'
#
loop_
_entity.id
_entity.type
_entity.pdbx_description
1 polymer ?
#
loop_
_entity_poly.entity_id
_entity_poly.type
_entity_poly.pdbx_seq_one_letter_code
_entity_poly.pdbx_strand_id
1 'polypeptide(L)'
;MHDLYLLALAQKTIGYVVAAVLLIAFVVAIAVNVRKGRAEVGSEVELAPNRKPYMDDEELETKKLDRTLGLGLVALGVIALTLPLYWLAEPGRQTDMVKHFEDVAISRGEEIYVAGAQCANCHGPNGVGGVASYTILDPKTGAYVDQVQWKAPALDTVMYRYTPEQVTYILNYGRGYSPMPAWGAPGGGPLTEQQIAEVIAYLTSIQLPAEESQAAVQAELDKSCKADADNNCTVAGGKYKTLGEAIFNLGYSDGFAAGAYACGRCHTSGWSFGQAKVAGGGAMGPNLTGGSEIRQFPVAAQQEAFVSAYPKMGTSYGTNGWSSGRMGSFGTNPNAQDPKTAIMSQDQVMLTPAQIAAVVAYERSL
;
A
#
# COMPACT_ATOMS: atom_id res chain seq x y z
N MET A 1 -4.69 -6.29 -24.78
CA MET A 1 -5.73 -6.75 -23.84
C MET A 1 -6.77 -7.67 -24.49
N HIS A 2 -7.18 -7.46 -25.75
CA HIS A 2 -8.11 -8.36 -26.45
C HIS A 2 -7.57 -9.80 -26.65
N ASP A 3 -6.28 -9.96 -26.98
CA ASP A 3 -5.71 -11.29 -27.27
C ASP A 3 -5.51 -12.19 -26.03
N LEU A 4 -5.25 -11.61 -24.86
CA LEU A 4 -5.17 -12.39 -23.60
C LEU A 4 -6.55 -12.88 -23.12
N TYR A 5 -7.60 -12.08 -23.34
CA TYR A 5 -8.97 -12.46 -22.96
C TYR A 5 -9.48 -13.63 -23.82
N LEU A 6 -9.12 -13.64 -25.11
CA LEU A 6 -9.39 -14.75 -26.03
C LEU A 6 -8.69 -16.05 -25.61
N LEU A 7 -7.44 -15.96 -25.12
CA LEU A 7 -6.68 -17.13 -24.65
C LEU A 7 -7.24 -17.73 -23.35
N ALA A 8 -7.67 -16.90 -22.39
CA ALA A 8 -8.28 -17.37 -21.14
C ALA A 8 -9.66 -18.02 -21.37
N LEU A 9 -10.49 -17.44 -22.25
CA LEU A 9 -11.75 -18.04 -22.70
C LEU A 9 -11.51 -19.34 -23.47
N ALA A 10 -10.46 -19.39 -24.30
CA ALA A 10 -10.08 -20.60 -25.02
C ALA A 10 -9.69 -21.74 -24.06
N GLN A 11 -8.89 -21.47 -23.02
CA GLN A 11 -8.49 -22.51 -22.04
C GLN A 11 -9.68 -23.09 -21.27
N LYS A 12 -10.61 -22.24 -20.79
CA LYS A 12 -11.82 -22.71 -20.09
C LYS A 12 -12.73 -23.51 -21.01
N THR A 13 -12.86 -23.09 -22.28
CA THR A 13 -13.68 -23.77 -23.30
C THR A 13 -13.07 -25.12 -23.69
N ILE A 14 -11.74 -25.19 -23.89
CA ILE A 14 -11.02 -26.44 -24.16
C ILE A 14 -11.21 -27.42 -22.99
N GLY A 15 -11.11 -26.94 -21.74
CA GLY A 15 -11.35 -27.76 -20.55
C GLY A 15 -12.74 -28.39 -20.52
N TYR A 16 -13.80 -27.60 -20.80
CA TYR A 16 -15.17 -28.13 -20.86
C TYR A 16 -15.40 -29.09 -22.02
N VAL A 17 -14.80 -28.84 -23.19
CA VAL A 17 -14.90 -29.75 -24.35
C VAL A 17 -14.24 -31.09 -24.05
N VAL A 18 -13.03 -31.08 -23.47
CA VAL A 18 -12.34 -32.32 -23.07
C VAL A 18 -13.15 -33.08 -22.01
N ALA A 19 -13.68 -32.39 -20.99
CA ALA A 19 -14.51 -33.01 -19.97
C ALA A 19 -15.79 -33.64 -20.55
N ALA A 20 -16.46 -32.96 -21.49
CA ALA A 20 -17.64 -33.47 -22.16
C ALA A 20 -17.32 -34.72 -23.02
N VAL A 21 -16.22 -34.70 -23.76
CA VAL A 21 -15.77 -35.85 -24.57
C VAL A 21 -15.46 -37.06 -23.68
N LEU A 22 -14.74 -36.85 -22.57
CA LEU A 22 -14.44 -37.93 -21.62
C LEU A 22 -15.70 -38.50 -20.97
N LEU A 23 -16.66 -37.64 -20.62
CA LEU A 23 -17.94 -38.06 -20.03
C LEU A 23 -18.79 -38.85 -21.04
N ILE A 24 -18.85 -38.42 -22.29
CA ILE A 24 -19.52 -39.17 -23.37
C ILE A 24 -18.84 -40.53 -23.58
N ALA A 25 -17.51 -40.56 -23.67
CA ALA A 25 -16.75 -41.80 -23.82
C ALA A 25 -17.02 -42.78 -22.66
N PHE A 26 -17.10 -42.26 -21.42
CA PHE A 26 -17.43 -43.04 -20.24
C PHE A 26 -18.86 -43.59 -20.28
N VAL A 27 -19.85 -42.76 -20.64
CA VAL A 27 -21.25 -43.20 -20.78
C VAL A 27 -21.40 -44.25 -21.88
N VAL A 28 -20.72 -44.07 -23.02
CA VAL A 28 -20.69 -45.06 -24.10
C VAL A 28 -20.05 -46.36 -23.63
N ALA A 29 -18.93 -46.31 -22.91
CA ALA A 29 -18.28 -47.48 -22.35
C ALA A 29 -19.20 -48.25 -21.39
N ILE A 30 -19.92 -47.54 -20.51
CA ILE A 30 -20.94 -48.14 -19.64
C ILE A 30 -22.04 -48.78 -20.48
N ALA A 31 -22.61 -48.06 -21.45
CA ALA A 31 -23.70 -48.57 -22.28
C ALA A 31 -23.30 -49.84 -23.06
N VAL A 32 -22.07 -49.87 -23.60
CA VAL A 32 -21.50 -51.04 -24.27
C VAL A 32 -21.30 -52.20 -23.30
N ASN A 33 -20.75 -51.96 -22.10
CA ASN A 33 -20.58 -52.99 -21.09
C ASN A 33 -21.90 -53.56 -20.58
N VAL A 34 -22.90 -52.71 -20.33
CA VAL A 34 -24.26 -53.12 -19.94
C VAL A 34 -24.92 -53.93 -21.05
N ARG A 35 -24.74 -53.53 -22.31
CA ARG A 35 -25.30 -54.28 -23.46
C ARG A 35 -24.61 -55.63 -23.63
N LYS A 36 -23.29 -55.72 -23.47
CA LYS A 36 -22.54 -56.98 -23.51
C LYS A 36 -22.92 -57.91 -22.36
N GLY A 37 -23.13 -57.38 -21.15
CA GLY A 37 -23.56 -58.16 -19.98
C GLY A 37 -25.01 -58.69 -20.04
N ARG A 38 -25.79 -58.32 -21.06
CA ARG A 38 -27.14 -58.85 -21.32
C ARG A 38 -27.17 -60.03 -22.29
N ALA A 39 -26.04 -60.37 -22.93
CA ALA A 39 -25.91 -61.65 -23.61
C ALA A 39 -25.93 -62.76 -22.54
N GLU A 40 -26.56 -63.90 -22.83
CA GLU A 40 -26.94 -64.94 -21.86
C GLU A 40 -25.78 -65.38 -20.95
N VAL A 41 -25.73 -64.84 -19.73
CA VAL A 41 -24.76 -65.23 -18.71
C VAL A 41 -25.15 -66.60 -18.17
N GLY A 42 -24.55 -67.66 -18.71
CA GLY A 42 -24.64 -69.03 -18.15
C GLY A 42 -24.77 -70.20 -19.13
N SER A 43 -24.85 -69.98 -20.46
CA SER A 43 -24.94 -71.07 -21.44
C SER A 43 -23.60 -71.58 -21.98
N GLU A 44 -22.52 -70.82 -21.78
CA GLU A 44 -21.16 -71.28 -22.06
C GLU A 44 -20.52 -71.84 -20.78
N VAL A 45 -20.30 -73.16 -20.72
CA VAL A 45 -19.43 -73.77 -19.72
C VAL A 45 -17.99 -73.41 -20.08
N GLU A 46 -17.62 -72.15 -19.86
CA GLU A 46 -16.23 -71.74 -19.90
C GLU A 46 -15.56 -72.17 -18.59
N LEU A 47 -14.38 -72.78 -18.69
CA LEU A 47 -13.53 -73.04 -17.52
C LEU A 47 -13.39 -71.75 -16.70
N ALA A 48 -13.52 -71.85 -15.38
CA ALA A 48 -13.30 -70.72 -14.49
C ALA A 48 -11.98 -70.02 -14.86
N PRO A 49 -11.89 -68.68 -14.87
CA PRO A 49 -10.73 -67.96 -15.39
C PRO A 49 -9.38 -68.37 -14.79
N ASN A 50 -9.39 -68.88 -13.56
CA ASN A 50 -8.24 -69.43 -12.85
C ASN A 50 -7.86 -70.88 -13.21
N ARG A 51 -8.68 -71.56 -14.02
CA ARG A 51 -8.47 -72.92 -14.53
C ARG A 51 -8.21 -72.97 -16.05
N LYS A 52 -8.42 -71.86 -16.76
CA LYS A 52 -7.97 -71.72 -18.15
C LYS A 52 -6.43 -71.71 -18.14
N PRO A 53 -5.75 -72.40 -19.09
CA PRO A 53 -4.32 -72.23 -19.27
C PRO A 53 -4.01 -70.74 -19.40
N TYR A 54 -3.07 -70.25 -18.60
CA TYR A 54 -2.60 -68.89 -18.75
C TYR A 54 -1.83 -68.75 -20.07
N MET A 55 -1.57 -67.52 -20.52
CA MET A 55 -0.74 -67.31 -21.71
C MET A 55 0.58 -68.05 -21.56
N ASP A 56 1.08 -68.63 -22.66
CA ASP A 56 2.40 -69.23 -22.67
C ASP A 56 3.49 -68.16 -22.45
N ASP A 57 4.68 -68.61 -22.05
CA ASP A 57 5.78 -67.71 -21.72
C ASP A 57 6.16 -66.82 -22.92
N GLU A 58 6.04 -67.33 -24.15
CA GLU A 58 6.35 -66.57 -25.37
C GLU A 58 5.37 -65.42 -25.61
N GLU A 59 4.06 -65.63 -25.43
CA GLU A 59 3.04 -64.58 -25.54
C GLU A 59 3.10 -63.59 -24.37
N LEU A 60 3.49 -64.06 -23.17
CA LEU A 60 3.72 -63.20 -22.01
C LEU A 60 4.91 -62.26 -22.23
N GLU A 61 6.06 -62.78 -22.67
CA GLU A 61 7.31 -62.03 -22.82
C GLU A 61 7.33 -61.14 -24.06
N THR A 62 6.54 -61.45 -25.09
CA THR A 62 6.45 -60.62 -26.30
C THR A 62 5.22 -59.74 -26.26
N LYS A 63 4.06 -60.25 -26.68
CA LYS A 63 2.87 -59.48 -27.01
C LYS A 63 2.27 -58.77 -25.80
N LYS A 64 2.20 -59.44 -24.64
CA LYS A 64 1.63 -58.84 -23.42
C LYS A 64 2.60 -57.86 -22.79
N LEU A 65 3.88 -58.22 -22.67
CA LEU A 65 4.91 -57.36 -22.09
C LEU A 65 5.16 -56.13 -22.97
N ASP A 66 5.38 -56.28 -24.28
CA ASP A 66 5.60 -55.17 -25.21
C ASP A 66 4.42 -54.20 -25.24
N ARG A 67 3.18 -54.72 -25.22
CA ARG A 67 1.99 -53.87 -25.14
C ARG A 67 1.97 -53.06 -23.85
N THR A 68 2.29 -53.70 -22.72
CA THR A 68 2.26 -53.04 -21.41
C THR A 68 3.38 -52.01 -21.28
N LEU A 69 4.59 -52.35 -21.73
CA LEU A 69 5.74 -51.44 -21.80
C LEU A 69 5.49 -50.30 -22.79
N GLY A 70 4.87 -50.57 -23.94
CA GLY A 70 4.48 -49.55 -24.91
C GLY A 70 3.48 -48.55 -24.35
N LEU A 71 2.49 -49.01 -23.57
CA LEU A 71 1.58 -48.12 -22.84
C LEU A 71 2.32 -47.29 -21.79
N GLY A 72 3.27 -47.90 -21.07
CA GLY A 72 4.15 -47.18 -20.13
C GLY A 72 4.98 -46.10 -20.82
N LEU A 73 5.54 -46.39 -21.99
CA LEU A 73 6.33 -45.44 -22.78
C LEU A 73 5.48 -44.28 -23.28
N VAL A 74 4.25 -44.54 -23.74
CA VAL A 74 3.30 -43.48 -24.14
C VAL A 74 2.97 -42.59 -22.94
N ALA A 75 2.65 -43.17 -21.78
CA ALA A 75 2.37 -42.39 -20.58
C ALA A 75 3.58 -41.53 -20.15
N LEU A 76 4.79 -42.09 -20.20
CA LEU A 76 6.03 -41.36 -19.96
C LEU A 76 6.23 -40.23 -20.98
N GLY A 77 5.97 -40.48 -22.26
CA GLY A 77 6.03 -39.46 -23.31
C GLY A 77 5.05 -38.32 -23.09
N VAL A 78 3.81 -38.62 -22.68
CA VAL A 78 2.80 -37.60 -22.33
C VAL A 78 3.29 -36.76 -21.15
N ILE A 79 3.75 -37.37 -20.07
CA ILE A 79 4.26 -36.64 -18.90
C ILE A 79 5.48 -35.78 -19.28
N ALA A 80 6.42 -36.36 -20.05
CA ALA A 80 7.64 -35.70 -20.50
C ALA A 80 7.37 -34.48 -21.39
N LEU A 81 6.27 -34.46 -22.14
CA LEU A 81 5.88 -33.30 -22.97
C LEU A 81 4.98 -32.31 -22.22
N THR A 82 4.01 -32.80 -21.45
CA THR A 82 3.00 -31.94 -20.80
C THR A 82 3.59 -31.11 -19.66
N LEU A 83 4.51 -31.65 -18.86
CA LEU A 83 5.13 -30.90 -17.76
C LEU A 83 5.95 -29.71 -18.24
N PRO A 84 6.88 -29.83 -19.23
CA PRO A 84 7.59 -28.67 -19.77
C PRO A 84 6.67 -27.65 -20.42
N LEU A 85 5.62 -28.09 -21.14
CA LEU A 85 4.63 -27.19 -21.74
C LEU A 85 3.82 -26.41 -20.69
N TYR A 86 3.44 -27.05 -19.59
CA TYR A 86 2.82 -26.38 -18.46
C TYR A 86 3.76 -25.34 -17.83
N TRP A 87 5.04 -25.70 -17.67
CA TRP A 87 6.06 -24.84 -17.08
C TRP A 87 6.39 -23.60 -17.93
N LEU A 88 6.28 -23.69 -19.26
CA LEU A 88 6.45 -22.54 -20.16
C LEU A 88 5.41 -21.43 -19.90
N ALA A 89 4.21 -21.77 -19.41
CA ALA A 89 3.17 -20.80 -19.06
C ALA A 89 3.24 -20.34 -17.60
N GLU A 90 4.13 -20.91 -16.78
CA GLU A 90 4.30 -20.60 -15.36
C GLU A 90 4.57 -19.11 -15.09
N PRO A 91 5.47 -18.41 -15.82
CA PRO A 91 5.79 -17.02 -15.49
C PRO A 91 4.57 -16.09 -15.58
N GLY A 92 3.74 -16.27 -16.62
CA GLY A 92 2.51 -15.49 -16.78
C GLY A 92 1.52 -15.74 -15.64
N ARG A 93 1.34 -17.00 -15.23
CA ARG A 93 0.47 -17.35 -14.10
C ARG A 93 0.95 -16.73 -12.79
N GLN A 94 2.26 -16.72 -12.54
CA GLN A 94 2.82 -16.08 -11.35
C GLN A 94 2.60 -14.57 -11.38
N THR A 95 2.81 -13.90 -12.52
CA THR A 95 2.55 -12.45 -12.63
C THR A 95 1.08 -12.10 -12.43
N ASP A 96 0.16 -12.93 -12.93
CA ASP A 96 -1.28 -12.71 -12.75
C ASP A 96 -1.72 -12.96 -11.31
N MET A 97 -1.14 -13.97 -10.63
CA MET A 97 -1.41 -14.21 -9.21
C MET A 97 -0.90 -13.09 -8.32
N VAL A 98 0.28 -12.51 -8.61
CA VAL A 98 0.79 -11.34 -7.86
C VAL A 98 -0.18 -10.17 -7.95
N LYS A 99 -0.65 -9.83 -9.16
CA LYS A 99 -1.67 -8.79 -9.37
C LYS A 99 -2.96 -9.11 -8.65
N HIS A 100 -3.42 -10.37 -8.71
CA HIS A 100 -4.62 -10.77 -8.01
C HIS A 100 -4.51 -10.60 -6.49
N PHE A 101 -3.37 -10.94 -5.89
CA PHE A 101 -3.14 -10.71 -4.46
C PHE A 101 -3.09 -9.23 -4.12
N GLU A 102 -2.50 -8.39 -4.98
CA GLU A 102 -2.47 -6.93 -4.82
C GLU A 102 -3.89 -6.34 -4.88
N ASP A 103 -4.69 -6.70 -5.90
CA ASP A 103 -6.08 -6.26 -6.05
C ASP A 103 -6.94 -6.67 -4.84
N VAL A 104 -6.76 -7.90 -4.35
CA VAL A 104 -7.47 -8.39 -3.15
C VAL A 104 -7.04 -7.62 -1.91
N ALA A 105 -5.74 -7.34 -1.75
CA ALA A 105 -5.23 -6.57 -0.61
C ALA A 105 -5.76 -5.13 -0.62
N ILE A 106 -5.78 -4.48 -1.78
CA ILE A 106 -6.33 -3.13 -1.96
C ILE A 106 -7.83 -3.13 -1.64
N SER A 107 -8.60 -4.06 -2.20
CA SER A 107 -10.04 -4.14 -1.98
C SER A 107 -10.40 -4.40 -0.52
N ARG A 108 -9.67 -5.29 0.18
CA ARG A 108 -9.87 -5.52 1.61
C ARG A 108 -9.44 -4.31 2.45
N GLY A 109 -8.34 -3.67 2.06
CA GLY A 109 -7.87 -2.43 2.69
C GLY A 109 -8.88 -1.30 2.58
N GLU A 110 -9.53 -1.15 1.43
CA GLU A 110 -10.62 -0.20 1.19
C GLU A 110 -11.81 -0.49 2.11
N GLU A 111 -12.25 -1.76 2.18
CA GLU A 111 -13.36 -2.16 3.05
C GLU A 111 -13.06 -1.84 4.52
N ILE A 112 -11.82 -2.10 4.97
CA ILE A 112 -11.39 -1.72 6.33
C ILE A 112 -11.38 -0.19 6.48
N TYR A 113 -10.87 0.54 5.49
CA TYR A 113 -10.76 1.99 5.53
C TYR A 113 -12.13 2.69 5.59
N VAL A 114 -13.10 2.20 4.83
CA VAL A 114 -14.43 2.81 4.68
C VAL A 114 -15.40 2.29 5.75
N ALA A 115 -15.53 0.97 5.89
CA ALA A 115 -16.58 0.35 6.69
C ALA A 115 -16.07 -0.27 7.99
N GLY A 116 -14.91 -0.93 7.98
CA GLY A 116 -14.39 -1.68 9.12
C GLY A 116 -13.89 -0.80 10.26
N ALA A 117 -12.75 -0.13 10.05
CA ALA A 117 -12.15 0.83 10.98
C ALA A 117 -12.68 2.26 10.77
N GLN A 118 -13.37 2.51 9.65
CA GLN A 118 -13.97 3.81 9.32
C GLN A 118 -12.97 4.97 9.38
N CYS A 119 -11.73 4.74 8.94
CA CYS A 119 -10.69 5.75 8.78
C CYS A 119 -11.19 6.95 7.96
N ALA A 120 -12.08 6.69 6.98
CA ALA A 120 -12.73 7.69 6.15
C ALA A 120 -13.56 8.73 6.94
N ASN A 121 -14.08 8.40 8.13
CA ASN A 121 -14.85 9.34 8.94
C ASN A 121 -14.01 10.53 9.41
N CYS A 122 -12.70 10.32 9.58
CA CYS A 122 -11.76 11.37 9.95
C CYS A 122 -11.00 11.87 8.72
N HIS A 123 -10.45 10.96 7.91
CA HIS A 123 -9.53 11.28 6.81
C HIS A 123 -10.21 11.52 5.45
N GLY A 124 -11.55 11.50 5.41
CA GLY A 124 -12.33 11.68 4.18
C GLY A 124 -12.37 10.42 3.30
N PRO A 125 -13.29 10.35 2.33
CA PRO A 125 -13.24 9.32 1.30
C PRO A 125 -11.96 9.47 0.47
N ASN A 126 -11.37 8.36 0.01
CA ASN A 126 -10.10 8.34 -0.74
C ASN A 126 -8.94 9.10 -0.06
N GLY A 127 -8.97 9.29 1.27
CA GLY A 127 -7.85 9.91 1.98
C GLY A 127 -7.59 11.38 1.66
N VAL A 128 -8.56 12.13 1.14
CA VAL A 128 -8.37 13.56 0.78
C VAL A 128 -8.20 14.51 1.97
N GLY A 129 -8.34 14.00 3.19
CA GLY A 129 -8.32 14.77 4.43
C GLY A 129 -9.74 15.12 4.89
N GLY A 130 -9.86 15.46 6.17
CA GLY A 130 -11.16 15.73 6.78
C GLY A 130 -11.06 16.38 8.15
N VAL A 131 -12.12 16.22 8.95
CA VAL A 131 -12.20 16.77 10.30
C VAL A 131 -12.73 15.72 11.27
N ALA A 132 -12.21 15.72 12.49
CA ALA A 132 -12.64 14.84 13.56
C ALA A 132 -12.95 15.67 14.81
N SER A 133 -14.06 15.36 15.48
CA SER A 133 -14.37 16.03 16.74
C SER A 133 -13.44 15.53 17.85
N TYR A 134 -12.87 16.45 18.63
CA TYR A 134 -11.93 16.13 19.70
C TYR A 134 -12.21 16.95 20.96
N THR A 135 -12.22 16.28 22.11
CA THR A 135 -12.42 16.93 23.41
C THR A 135 -11.07 17.30 24.01
N ILE A 136 -10.89 18.58 24.32
CA ILE A 136 -9.73 19.08 25.04
C ILE A 136 -10.04 19.04 26.53
N LEU A 137 -9.14 18.41 27.28
CA LEU A 137 -9.19 18.35 28.74
C LEU A 137 -8.04 19.16 29.35
N ASP A 138 -8.27 19.71 30.54
CA ASP A 138 -7.23 20.37 31.32
C ASP A 138 -6.24 19.30 31.80
N PRO A 139 -4.93 19.42 31.48
CA PRO A 139 -3.95 18.40 31.83
C PRO A 139 -3.71 18.25 33.34
N LYS A 140 -4.07 19.24 34.16
CA LYS A 140 -3.89 19.23 35.62
C LYS A 140 -5.10 18.67 36.36
N THR A 141 -6.30 19.04 35.91
CA THR A 141 -7.55 18.71 36.62
C THR A 141 -8.37 17.62 35.94
N GLY A 142 -8.09 17.32 34.67
CA GLY A 142 -8.91 16.44 33.83
C GLY A 142 -10.27 17.04 33.48
N ALA A 143 -10.53 18.30 33.84
CA ALA A 143 -11.80 18.97 33.54
C ALA A 143 -11.95 19.22 32.04
N TYR A 144 -13.18 19.17 31.56
CA TYR A 144 -13.53 19.58 30.20
C TYR A 144 -13.14 21.05 29.97
N VAL A 145 -12.41 21.32 28.88
CA VAL A 145 -12.05 22.67 28.46
C VAL A 145 -12.88 23.08 27.25
N ASP A 146 -12.82 22.30 26.17
CA ASP A 146 -13.50 22.65 24.91
C ASP A 146 -13.72 21.42 24.02
N GLN A 147 -14.65 21.52 23.07
CA GLN A 147 -14.88 20.53 22.02
C GLN A 147 -14.51 21.18 20.68
N VAL A 148 -13.45 20.68 20.05
CA VAL A 148 -12.89 21.28 18.84
C VAL A 148 -13.06 20.39 17.62
N GLN A 149 -12.98 21.00 16.44
CA GLN A 149 -12.90 20.30 15.17
C GLN A 149 -11.43 20.19 14.74
N TRP A 150 -10.90 18.99 14.83
CA TRP A 150 -9.50 18.67 14.52
C TRP A 150 -9.34 18.35 13.03
N LYS A 151 -8.44 19.05 12.34
CA LYS A 151 -8.05 18.78 10.95
C LYS A 151 -7.27 17.46 10.86
N ALA A 152 -7.90 16.47 10.26
CA ALA A 152 -7.29 15.19 9.96
C ALA A 152 -6.64 15.29 8.57
N PRO A 153 -5.30 15.14 8.48
CA PRO A 153 -4.56 15.42 7.26
C PRO A 153 -4.95 14.47 6.13
N ALA A 154 -4.76 14.94 4.89
CA ALA A 154 -4.83 14.09 3.72
C ALA A 154 -3.80 12.94 3.80
N LEU A 155 -4.24 11.74 3.44
CA LEU A 155 -3.47 10.50 3.41
C LEU A 155 -3.07 10.09 1.99
N ASP A 156 -3.70 10.68 0.96
CA ASP A 156 -3.35 10.51 -0.46
C ASP A 156 -1.93 11.00 -0.82
N THR A 157 -1.22 11.62 0.12
CA THR A 157 0.19 12.01 -0.01
C THR A 157 1.10 11.37 1.05
N VAL A 158 0.55 10.48 1.91
CA VAL A 158 1.24 9.97 3.10
C VAL A 158 2.53 9.23 2.76
N MET A 159 2.56 8.53 1.63
CA MET A 159 3.72 7.75 1.21
C MET A 159 4.86 8.61 0.68
N TYR A 160 4.68 9.92 0.49
CA TYR A 160 5.82 10.82 0.25
C TYR A 160 6.58 11.17 1.52
N ARG A 161 5.93 11.04 2.67
CA ARG A 161 6.46 11.48 3.94
C ARG A 161 6.97 10.34 4.81
N TYR A 162 6.28 9.20 4.77
CA TYR A 162 6.51 8.08 5.66
C TYR A 162 6.73 6.81 4.85
N THR A 163 7.60 5.90 5.33
CA THR A 163 7.66 4.54 4.75
C THR A 163 6.46 3.72 5.20
N PRO A 164 6.12 2.62 4.50
CA PRO A 164 5.13 1.65 4.97
C PRO A 164 5.33 1.26 6.44
N GLU A 165 6.55 1.06 6.90
CA GLU A 165 6.82 0.66 8.30
C GLU A 165 6.48 1.76 9.30
N GLN A 166 6.70 3.03 8.95
CA GLN A 166 6.27 4.15 9.79
C GLN A 166 4.76 4.34 9.78
N VAL A 167 4.11 4.14 8.64
CA VAL A 167 2.65 4.14 8.58
C VAL A 167 2.10 3.00 9.44
N THR A 168 2.68 1.80 9.37
CA THR A 168 2.40 0.68 10.27
C THR A 168 2.57 1.08 11.74
N TYR A 169 3.66 1.76 12.09
CA TYR A 169 3.87 2.23 13.46
C TYR A 169 2.77 3.21 13.91
N ILE A 170 2.40 4.17 13.06
CA ILE A 170 1.33 5.14 13.31
C ILE A 170 -0.01 4.42 13.49
N LEU A 171 -0.32 3.44 12.65
CA LEU A 171 -1.56 2.68 12.75
C LEU A 171 -1.56 1.77 13.98
N ASN A 172 -0.42 1.18 14.34
CA ASN A 172 -0.30 0.33 15.51
C ASN A 172 -0.46 1.11 16.82
N TYR A 173 0.13 2.30 16.94
CA TYR A 173 0.19 3.03 18.22
C TYR A 173 -0.61 4.33 18.26
N GLY A 174 -1.24 4.71 17.15
CA GLY A 174 -1.93 5.99 17.00
C GLY A 174 -0.99 7.18 17.05
N ARG A 175 -1.55 8.37 17.27
CA ARG A 175 -0.78 9.60 17.50
C ARG A 175 -1.25 10.28 18.76
N GLY A 176 -0.39 10.28 19.79
CA GLY A 176 -0.63 11.00 21.04
C GLY A 176 -0.91 12.49 20.79
N TYR A 177 -1.76 13.08 21.63
CA TYR A 177 -2.26 14.46 21.48
C TYR A 177 -3.04 14.73 20.20
N SER A 178 -3.67 13.70 19.62
CA SER A 178 -4.56 13.82 18.47
C SER A 178 -5.76 12.86 18.65
N PRO A 179 -6.84 13.03 17.87
CA PRO A 179 -7.96 12.10 17.88
C PRO A 179 -7.65 10.74 17.24
N MET A 180 -6.42 10.48 16.76
CA MET A 180 -6.05 9.23 16.09
C MET A 180 -5.65 8.14 17.10
N PRO A 181 -6.51 7.14 17.36
CA PRO A 181 -6.21 6.07 18.31
C PRO A 181 -5.25 5.03 17.70
N ALA A 182 -4.83 4.07 18.51
CA ALA A 182 -4.20 2.84 18.05
C ALA A 182 -5.23 1.94 17.35
N TRP A 183 -4.92 1.49 16.15
CA TRP A 183 -5.74 0.59 15.34
C TRP A 183 -5.17 -0.83 15.27
N GLY A 184 -3.85 -0.97 15.28
CA GLY A 184 -3.22 -2.29 15.26
C GLY A 184 -3.16 -2.95 16.63
N ALA A 185 -3.19 -4.28 16.63
CA ALA A 185 -3.11 -5.11 17.83
C ALA A 185 -1.94 -4.76 18.78
N PRO A 186 -0.71 -4.39 18.31
CA PRO A 186 0.39 -4.04 19.21
C PRO A 186 0.12 -2.84 20.13
N GLY A 187 -0.70 -1.88 19.71
CA GLY A 187 -1.13 -0.75 20.55
C GLY A 187 -2.50 -0.95 21.18
N GLY A 188 -3.05 -2.16 21.15
CA GLY A 188 -4.37 -2.49 21.70
C GLY A 188 -5.55 -2.19 20.77
N GLY A 189 -5.29 -1.92 19.49
CA GLY A 189 -6.34 -1.72 18.49
C GLY A 189 -6.92 -3.04 17.94
N PRO A 190 -8.03 -2.98 17.18
CA PRO A 190 -8.78 -4.16 16.75
C PRO A 190 -8.20 -4.87 15.52
N LEU A 191 -7.27 -4.26 14.79
CA LEU A 191 -6.77 -4.77 13.50
C LEU A 191 -5.57 -5.71 13.68
N THR A 192 -5.58 -6.81 12.93
CA THR A 192 -4.44 -7.73 12.81
C THR A 192 -3.32 -7.14 11.95
N GLU A 193 -2.12 -7.73 12.01
CA GLU A 193 -0.99 -7.33 11.16
C GLU A 193 -1.33 -7.39 9.66
N GLN A 194 -2.04 -8.44 9.24
CA GLN A 194 -2.49 -8.56 7.85
C GLN A 194 -3.45 -7.43 7.47
N GLN A 195 -4.42 -7.10 8.33
CA GLN A 195 -5.37 -6.02 8.05
C GLN A 195 -4.68 -4.66 7.97
N ILE A 196 -3.64 -4.43 8.78
CA ILE A 196 -2.81 -3.22 8.69
C ILE A 196 -2.07 -3.17 7.35
N ALA A 197 -1.50 -4.29 6.90
CA ALA A 197 -0.86 -4.37 5.59
C ALA A 197 -1.85 -4.13 4.43
N GLU A 198 -3.06 -4.66 4.51
CA GLU A 198 -4.15 -4.42 3.54
C GLU A 198 -4.54 -2.92 3.51
N VAL A 199 -4.67 -2.26 4.66
CA VAL A 199 -4.90 -0.80 4.72
C VAL A 199 -3.75 -0.03 4.08
N ILE A 200 -2.50 -0.43 4.30
CA ILE A 200 -1.33 0.22 3.68
C ILE A 200 -1.32 0.03 2.16
N ALA A 201 -1.70 -1.15 1.67
CA ALA A 201 -1.86 -1.40 0.23
C ALA A 201 -2.91 -0.45 -0.37
N TYR A 202 -4.05 -0.29 0.30
CA TYR A 202 -5.08 0.67 -0.11
C TYR A 202 -4.55 2.12 -0.09
N LEU A 203 -3.90 2.57 0.98
CA LEU A 203 -3.31 3.91 1.06
C LEU A 203 -2.26 4.16 -0.05
N THR A 204 -1.51 3.13 -0.43
CA THR A 204 -0.55 3.20 -1.54
C THR A 204 -1.27 3.34 -2.89
N SER A 205 -2.42 2.68 -3.06
CA SER A 205 -3.20 2.72 -4.30
C SER A 205 -3.87 4.07 -4.58
N ILE A 206 -4.27 4.81 -3.53
CA ILE A 206 -4.91 6.13 -3.63
C ILE A 206 -3.90 7.28 -3.66
N GLN A 207 -2.61 6.99 -3.56
CA GLN A 207 -1.56 7.98 -3.50
C GLN A 207 -1.55 8.82 -4.80
N LEU A 208 -1.65 10.14 -4.68
CA LEU A 208 -1.57 11.06 -5.81
C LEU A 208 -0.20 10.95 -6.49
N PRO A 209 -0.12 11.09 -7.82
CA PRO A 209 1.16 11.27 -8.52
C PRO A 209 1.93 12.50 -8.02
N ALA A 210 3.26 12.43 -8.06
CA ALA A 210 4.12 13.45 -7.43
C ALA A 210 3.98 14.81 -8.13
N GLU A 211 3.89 14.80 -9.46
CA GLU A 211 3.67 16.00 -10.26
C GLU A 211 2.33 16.68 -9.93
N GLU A 212 1.27 15.90 -9.72
CA GLU A 212 -0.05 16.41 -9.35
C GLU A 212 -0.04 17.01 -7.93
N SER A 213 0.60 16.34 -6.98
CA SER A 213 0.78 16.84 -5.61
C SER A 213 1.58 18.15 -5.60
N GLN A 214 2.70 18.23 -6.32
CA GLN A 214 3.52 19.43 -6.41
C GLN A 214 2.79 20.59 -7.10
N ALA A 215 2.05 20.30 -8.18
CA ALA A 215 1.23 21.30 -8.86
C ALA A 215 0.13 21.84 -7.94
N ALA A 216 -0.51 20.98 -7.13
CA ALA A 216 -1.51 21.40 -6.15
C ALA A 216 -0.91 22.29 -5.05
N VAL A 217 0.28 21.95 -4.54
CA VAL A 217 1.01 22.80 -3.57
C VAL A 217 1.34 24.16 -4.19
N GLN A 218 1.88 24.17 -5.41
CA GLN A 218 2.23 25.43 -6.08
C GLN A 218 0.99 26.29 -6.34
N ALA A 219 -0.13 25.69 -6.77
CA ALA A 219 -1.38 26.41 -6.99
C ALA A 219 -1.92 27.06 -5.69
N GLU A 220 -1.83 26.37 -4.56
CA GLU A 220 -2.23 26.97 -3.27
C GLU A 220 -1.24 28.06 -2.82
N LEU A 221 0.06 27.90 -3.06
CA LEU A 221 1.05 28.94 -2.79
C LEU A 221 0.81 30.18 -3.67
N ASP A 222 0.53 30.03 -4.96
CA ASP A 222 0.24 31.15 -5.85
C ASP A 222 -0.97 31.98 -5.39
N LYS A 223 -1.93 31.33 -4.73
CA LYS A 223 -3.12 31.96 -4.14
C LYS A 223 -2.83 32.61 -2.78
N SER A 224 -2.11 31.93 -1.90
CA SER A 224 -1.93 32.33 -0.50
C SER A 224 -0.68 33.19 -0.25
N CYS A 225 0.38 32.97 -1.03
CA CYS A 225 1.68 33.62 -0.96
C CYS A 225 2.42 33.51 -2.31
N LYS A 226 1.99 34.31 -3.30
CA LYS A 226 2.79 34.53 -4.51
C LYS A 226 4.11 35.20 -4.14
N ALA A 227 5.16 34.39 -4.05
CA ALA A 227 6.48 34.82 -3.62
C ALA A 227 7.22 35.59 -4.72
N ASP A 228 7.97 36.64 -4.35
CA ASP A 228 8.96 37.27 -5.21
C ASP A 228 10.31 36.50 -5.17
N ALA A 229 11.33 37.05 -5.84
CA ALA A 229 12.67 36.45 -5.89
C ALA A 229 13.35 36.37 -4.52
N ASP A 230 12.93 37.19 -3.55
CA ASP A 230 13.45 37.23 -2.19
C ASP A 230 12.59 36.43 -1.21
N ASN A 231 11.66 35.61 -1.71
CA ASN A 231 10.70 34.82 -0.94
C ASN A 231 9.71 35.65 -0.10
N ASN A 232 9.48 36.93 -0.42
CA ASN A 232 8.43 37.73 0.23
C ASN A 232 7.08 37.46 -0.46
N CYS A 233 6.03 37.26 0.33
CA CYS A 233 4.67 37.11 -0.21
C CYS A 233 4.15 38.47 -0.70
N THR A 234 3.69 38.52 -1.95
CA THR A 234 3.21 39.77 -2.59
C THR A 234 1.69 39.86 -2.73
N VAL A 235 0.95 38.87 -2.21
CA VAL A 235 -0.51 38.83 -2.31
C VAL A 235 -1.12 39.95 -1.45
N ALA A 236 -1.87 40.85 -2.07
CA ALA A 236 -2.54 41.95 -1.38
C ALA A 236 -3.56 41.41 -0.36
N GLY A 237 -3.42 41.79 0.91
CA GLY A 237 -4.23 41.25 2.00
C GLY A 237 -3.88 39.81 2.39
N GLY A 238 -2.76 39.27 1.88
CA GLY A 238 -2.23 37.97 2.25
C GLY A 238 -1.91 37.89 3.74
N LYS A 239 -2.09 36.69 4.32
CA LYS A 239 -1.86 36.45 5.76
C LYS A 239 -0.39 36.25 6.11
N TYR A 240 0.43 35.87 5.14
CA TYR A 240 1.82 35.48 5.34
C TYR A 240 2.75 36.52 4.74
N LYS A 241 3.90 36.74 5.38
CA LYS A 241 4.91 37.71 4.94
C LYS A 241 5.95 37.07 4.03
N THR A 242 6.28 35.81 4.27
CA THR A 242 7.30 35.07 3.51
C THR A 242 6.78 33.72 3.03
N LEU A 243 7.38 33.20 1.96
CA LEU A 243 7.11 31.87 1.44
C LEU A 243 7.28 30.79 2.52
N GLY A 244 8.31 30.92 3.35
CA GLY A 244 8.55 30.02 4.47
C GLY A 244 7.43 30.02 5.51
N GLU A 245 6.89 31.19 5.85
CA GLU A 245 5.76 31.32 6.76
C GLU A 245 4.48 30.68 6.18
N ALA A 246 4.27 30.84 4.87
CA ALA A 246 3.14 30.26 4.16
C ALA A 246 3.21 28.74 4.12
N ILE A 247 4.38 28.16 3.79
CA ILE A 247 4.61 26.71 3.80
C ILE A 247 4.46 26.15 5.22
N PHE A 248 5.04 26.83 6.22
CA PHE A 248 4.93 26.43 7.62
C PHE A 248 3.47 26.29 8.08
N ASN A 249 2.57 27.13 7.54
CA ASN A 249 1.14 27.17 7.87
C ASN A 249 0.22 26.74 6.71
N LEU A 250 0.72 25.97 5.74
CA LEU A 250 -0.04 25.62 4.54
C LEU A 250 -1.31 24.82 4.90
N GLY A 251 -2.49 25.31 4.53
CA GLY A 251 -3.77 24.71 4.95
C GLY A 251 -4.34 25.21 6.29
N TYR A 252 -3.68 26.16 6.97
CA TYR A 252 -4.19 26.70 8.24
C TYR A 252 -5.49 27.50 8.04
N SER A 253 -5.53 28.40 7.04
CA SER A 253 -6.66 29.30 6.80
C SER A 253 -7.72 28.77 5.86
N ASP A 254 -7.31 28.04 4.83
CA ASP A 254 -8.13 27.61 3.69
C ASP A 254 -8.46 26.11 3.73
N GLY A 255 -7.81 25.35 4.62
CA GLY A 255 -8.02 23.91 4.76
C GLY A 255 -7.33 23.06 3.69
N PHE A 256 -6.43 23.61 2.88
CA PHE A 256 -5.70 22.87 1.84
C PHE A 256 -5.08 21.57 2.40
N ALA A 257 -5.46 20.44 1.78
CA ALA A 257 -5.07 19.08 2.17
C ALA A 257 -5.20 18.78 3.68
N ALA A 258 -6.14 19.46 4.36
CA ALA A 258 -6.30 19.45 5.82
C ALA A 258 -4.98 19.66 6.59
N GLY A 259 -4.06 20.46 6.03
CA GLY A 259 -2.76 20.74 6.63
C GLY A 259 -1.76 19.61 6.54
N ALA A 260 -1.93 18.68 5.58
CA ALA A 260 -0.98 17.59 5.36
C ALA A 260 0.44 18.15 5.23
N TYR A 261 0.66 19.22 4.45
CA TYR A 261 1.97 19.79 4.14
C TYR A 261 2.55 20.75 5.19
N ALA A 262 1.79 21.11 6.24
CA ALA A 262 2.23 22.14 7.19
C ALA A 262 3.14 21.61 8.31
N CYS A 263 4.25 22.31 8.54
CA CYS A 263 5.12 22.13 9.70
C CYS A 263 4.40 22.50 11.01
N GLY A 264 3.58 23.56 10.97
CA GLY A 264 2.85 24.09 12.11
C GLY A 264 1.93 23.07 12.77
N ARG A 265 1.41 22.09 12.01
CA ARG A 265 0.58 20.99 12.54
C ARG A 265 1.28 20.21 13.66
N CYS A 266 2.59 20.07 13.57
CA CYS A 266 3.40 19.38 14.57
C CYS A 266 4.09 20.35 15.53
N HIS A 267 4.55 21.50 15.03
CA HIS A 267 5.40 22.42 15.79
C HIS A 267 4.66 23.60 16.41
N THR A 268 3.34 23.71 16.25
CA THR A 268 2.53 24.80 16.83
C THR A 268 1.33 24.23 17.57
N SER A 269 1.29 24.47 18.88
CA SER A 269 0.15 24.07 19.72
C SER A 269 -1.15 24.71 19.21
N GLY A 270 -2.20 23.92 19.09
CA GLY A 270 -3.52 24.38 18.64
C GLY A 270 -3.70 24.57 17.14
N TRP A 271 -2.66 24.31 16.34
CA TRP A 271 -2.70 24.50 14.88
C TRP A 271 -3.79 23.66 14.21
N SER A 272 -3.88 22.39 14.57
CA SER A 272 -4.80 21.43 13.95
C SER A 272 -6.28 21.75 14.15
N PHE A 273 -6.63 22.64 15.07
CA PHE A 273 -8.03 22.99 15.37
C PHE A 273 -8.29 24.50 15.37
N GLY A 274 -7.44 25.27 14.67
CA GLY A 274 -7.67 26.70 14.42
C GLY A 274 -7.43 27.61 15.62
N GLN A 275 -6.78 27.11 16.68
CA GLN A 275 -6.39 27.88 17.86
C GLN A 275 -4.86 27.91 17.99
N ALA A 276 -4.16 28.13 16.88
CA ALA A 276 -2.70 28.18 16.87
C ALA A 276 -2.18 29.19 17.90
N LYS A 277 -1.26 28.73 18.74
CA LYS A 277 -0.52 29.57 19.69
C LYS A 277 0.73 30.13 18.99
N VAL A 278 1.82 30.30 19.74
CA VAL A 278 3.11 30.77 19.21
C VAL A 278 3.59 29.83 18.10
N ALA A 279 3.79 30.38 16.89
CA ALA A 279 4.32 29.63 15.75
C ALA A 279 5.66 29.01 16.12
N GLY A 280 5.81 27.70 15.89
CA GLY A 280 7.02 26.96 16.26
C GLY A 280 7.19 26.73 17.76
N GLY A 281 6.25 27.13 18.61
CA GLY A 281 6.35 27.00 20.07
C GLY A 281 6.34 25.56 20.61
N GLY A 282 6.24 24.57 19.73
CA GLY A 282 6.18 23.15 20.06
C GLY A 282 4.76 22.64 20.28
N ALA A 283 4.56 21.35 19.99
CA ALA A 283 3.35 20.58 20.32
C ALA A 283 3.67 19.08 20.28
N MET A 284 3.38 18.42 19.16
CA MET A 284 3.82 17.04 18.90
C MET A 284 5.31 16.99 18.54
N GLY A 285 5.78 18.01 17.83
CA GLY A 285 7.18 18.26 17.52
C GLY A 285 7.84 19.21 18.52
N PRO A 286 9.18 19.27 18.55
CA PRO A 286 9.93 20.14 19.44
C PRO A 286 9.65 21.63 19.20
N ASN A 287 9.99 22.45 20.19
CA ASN A 287 10.03 23.90 20.05
C ASN A 287 11.16 24.33 19.10
N LEU A 288 10.81 25.15 18.12
CA LEU A 288 11.72 25.73 17.13
C LEU A 288 12.15 27.16 17.49
N THR A 289 11.40 27.84 18.37
CA THR A 289 11.59 29.26 18.70
C THR A 289 12.78 29.53 19.62
N GLY A 290 13.14 30.82 19.75
CA GLY A 290 14.09 31.27 20.78
C GLY A 290 15.51 30.75 20.56
N GLY A 291 15.88 30.58 19.30
CA GLY A 291 17.16 30.03 18.86
C GLY A 291 17.35 28.54 19.22
N SER A 292 16.28 27.83 19.60
CA SER A 292 16.31 26.38 19.81
C SER A 292 16.79 25.68 18.55
N GLU A 293 16.22 26.06 17.42
CA GLU A 293 16.56 25.49 16.12
C GLU A 293 18.00 25.80 15.70
N ILE A 294 18.46 27.04 15.91
CA ILE A 294 19.84 27.44 15.58
C ILE A 294 20.87 26.66 16.43
N ARG A 295 20.56 26.38 17.70
CA ARG A 295 21.44 25.56 18.56
C ARG A 295 21.44 24.09 18.12
N GLN A 296 20.31 23.59 17.65
CA GLN A 296 20.19 22.20 17.18
C GLN A 296 20.88 22.00 15.84
N PHE A 297 20.69 22.94 14.90
CA PHE A 297 21.29 22.97 13.58
C PHE A 297 22.02 24.31 13.36
N PRO A 298 23.31 24.40 13.72
CA PRO A 298 24.10 25.60 13.54
C PRO A 298 24.15 26.07 12.08
N VAL A 299 24.15 25.13 11.14
CA VAL A 299 24.21 25.38 9.69
C VAL A 299 22.85 25.10 9.05
N ALA A 300 22.30 26.06 8.31
CA ALA A 300 20.99 25.94 7.65
C ALA A 300 20.89 24.70 6.73
N ALA A 301 21.94 24.42 5.95
CA ALA A 301 22.00 23.24 5.09
C ALA A 301 21.85 21.89 5.85
N GLN A 302 22.24 21.84 7.14
CA GLN A 302 22.03 20.64 7.97
C GLN A 302 20.56 20.49 8.36
N GLN A 303 19.88 21.59 8.63
CA GLN A 303 18.43 21.61 8.90
C GLN A 303 17.65 21.26 7.64
N GLU A 304 17.98 21.86 6.49
CA GLU A 304 17.39 21.54 5.19
C GLU A 304 17.55 20.05 4.85
N ALA A 305 18.76 19.50 5.06
CA ALA A 305 18.99 18.07 4.87
C ALA A 305 18.13 17.21 5.81
N PHE A 306 17.92 17.63 7.06
CA PHE A 306 17.09 16.90 8.01
C PHE A 306 15.60 16.95 7.64
N VAL A 307 15.08 18.12 7.22
CA VAL A 307 13.69 18.30 6.76
C VAL A 307 13.43 17.57 5.44
N SER A 308 14.42 17.55 4.55
CA SER A 308 14.35 16.87 3.25
C SER A 308 14.52 15.36 3.37
N ALA A 309 15.28 14.89 4.36
CA ALA A 309 15.55 13.48 4.54
C ALA A 309 14.47 12.76 5.33
N TYR A 310 14.64 11.46 5.39
CA TYR A 310 13.87 10.55 6.21
C TYR A 310 14.68 10.17 7.47
N PRO A 311 14.48 10.85 8.61
CA PRO A 311 15.25 10.55 9.81
C PRO A 311 14.68 9.30 10.50
N LYS A 312 15.46 8.22 10.58
CA LYS A 312 15.08 7.00 11.31
C LYS A 312 15.17 7.21 12.83
N MET A 313 14.42 6.43 13.59
CA MET A 313 14.57 6.42 15.05
C MET A 313 16.00 6.02 15.41
N GLY A 314 16.62 6.77 16.32
CA GLY A 314 17.98 6.50 16.80
C GLY A 314 19.10 7.07 15.94
N THR A 315 18.81 7.78 14.85
CA THR A 315 19.83 8.54 14.11
C THR A 315 20.10 9.88 14.77
N SER A 316 21.21 10.52 14.41
CA SER A 316 21.51 11.88 14.87
C SER A 316 20.40 12.84 14.46
N TYR A 317 20.07 13.74 15.38
CA TYR A 317 19.23 14.92 15.17
C TYR A 317 20.10 16.12 15.54
N GLY A 318 20.56 16.89 14.54
CA GLY A 318 21.43 18.05 14.77
C GLY A 318 22.71 17.74 15.56
N THR A 319 23.19 18.70 16.35
CA THR A 319 24.47 18.60 17.08
C THR A 319 24.42 17.66 18.29
N ASN A 320 23.32 17.62 19.06
CA ASN A 320 23.24 16.87 20.32
C ASN A 320 21.86 16.20 20.54
N GLY A 321 21.23 15.72 19.47
CA GLY A 321 19.90 15.12 19.53
C GLY A 321 19.83 13.71 18.97
N TRP A 322 18.79 12.98 19.38
CA TRP A 322 18.43 11.67 18.85
C TRP A 322 17.06 11.78 18.16
N SER A 323 17.01 11.35 16.90
CA SER A 323 15.75 11.33 16.15
C SER A 323 14.77 10.33 16.75
N SER A 324 13.53 10.77 16.95
CA SER A 324 12.42 9.91 17.36
C SER A 324 11.88 9.05 16.21
N GLY A 325 12.28 9.32 14.97
CA GLY A 325 11.73 8.69 13.78
C GLY A 325 10.29 9.09 13.46
N ARG A 326 9.73 10.10 14.14
CA ARG A 326 8.32 10.53 13.98
C ARG A 326 8.15 11.71 13.03
N MET A 327 9.20 12.50 12.82
CA MET A 327 9.23 13.52 11.78
C MET A 327 9.35 12.80 10.45
N GLY A 328 8.38 13.03 9.58
CA GLY A 328 8.43 12.46 8.23
C GLY A 328 9.22 13.35 7.28
N SER A 329 9.55 12.81 6.12
CA SER A 329 10.24 13.55 5.07
C SER A 329 9.32 14.57 4.40
N PHE A 330 9.86 15.74 4.08
CA PHE A 330 9.17 16.74 3.25
C PHE A 330 9.89 17.01 1.93
N GLY A 331 11.07 16.42 1.71
CA GLY A 331 11.78 16.47 0.45
C GLY A 331 11.74 15.10 -0.21
N THR A 332 12.79 14.32 0.01
CA THR A 332 13.00 13.02 -0.61
C THR A 332 11.91 12.04 -0.21
N ASN A 333 11.15 11.52 -1.19
CA ASN A 333 10.20 10.44 -0.93
C ASN A 333 10.95 9.17 -0.51
N PRO A 334 10.71 8.63 0.70
CA PRO A 334 11.40 7.43 1.16
C PRO A 334 10.96 6.16 0.41
N ASN A 335 9.85 6.23 -0.32
CA ASN A 335 9.27 5.17 -1.14
C ASN A 335 9.46 5.40 -2.64
N ALA A 336 10.19 6.45 -3.04
CA ALA A 336 10.55 6.63 -4.44
C ALA A 336 11.48 5.48 -4.81
N GLN A 337 10.97 4.44 -5.44
CA GLN A 337 11.77 3.42 -6.09
C GLN A 337 11.43 3.46 -7.57
N ASP A 338 12.45 3.67 -8.39
CA ASP A 338 12.33 3.48 -9.83
C ASP A 338 11.90 2.01 -10.08
N PRO A 339 10.78 1.76 -10.77
CA PRO A 339 10.22 0.42 -10.92
C PRO A 339 11.12 -0.58 -11.66
N LYS A 340 12.18 -0.11 -12.33
CA LYS A 340 13.09 -0.95 -13.13
C LYS A 340 14.43 -1.19 -12.45
N THR A 341 14.87 -0.25 -11.62
CA THR A 341 16.22 -0.24 -11.02
C THR A 341 16.22 -0.29 -9.51
N ALA A 342 15.07 -0.08 -8.86
CA ALA A 342 14.93 0.09 -7.41
C ALA A 342 15.79 1.24 -6.83
N ILE A 343 16.21 2.19 -7.67
CA ILE A 343 16.97 3.38 -7.28
C ILE A 343 15.99 4.52 -6.96
N MET A 344 16.32 5.35 -5.97
CA MET A 344 15.46 6.47 -5.62
C MET A 344 15.37 7.52 -6.72
N SER A 345 14.16 7.76 -7.24
CA SER A 345 13.89 8.87 -8.16
C SER A 345 13.90 10.18 -7.38
N GLN A 346 14.83 11.08 -7.73
CA GLN A 346 15.00 12.36 -7.04
C GLN A 346 13.86 13.36 -7.28
N ASP A 347 12.98 13.09 -8.25
CA ASP A 347 11.93 14.02 -8.68
C ASP A 347 10.61 13.82 -7.92
N GLN A 348 10.46 12.67 -7.25
CA GLN A 348 9.31 12.38 -6.39
C GLN A 348 9.53 13.00 -5.02
N VAL A 349 9.34 14.31 -4.91
CA VAL A 349 9.45 15.05 -3.63
C VAL A 349 8.12 15.66 -3.21
N MET A 350 7.90 15.80 -1.90
CA MET A 350 6.69 16.46 -1.38
C MET A 350 6.78 17.98 -1.50
N LEU A 351 7.94 18.56 -1.15
CA LEU A 351 8.30 19.96 -1.33
C LEU A 351 9.62 20.05 -2.09
N THR A 352 9.76 21.08 -2.91
CA THR A 352 11.00 21.32 -3.66
C THR A 352 12.13 21.78 -2.73
N PRO A 353 13.41 21.62 -3.12
CA PRO A 353 14.53 22.13 -2.32
C PRO A 353 14.43 23.63 -2.00
N ALA A 354 13.92 24.44 -2.94
CA ALA A 354 13.71 25.87 -2.72
C ALA A 354 12.61 26.16 -1.69
N GLN A 355 11.52 25.40 -1.73
CA GLN A 355 10.44 25.48 -0.72
C GLN A 355 10.96 25.06 0.67
N ILE A 356 11.79 24.02 0.74
CA ILE A 356 12.42 23.57 1.99
C ILE A 356 13.36 24.65 2.54
N ALA A 357 14.23 25.23 1.71
CA ALA A 357 15.11 26.31 2.12
C ALA A 357 14.32 27.53 2.64
N ALA A 358 13.20 27.88 1.99
CA ALA A 358 12.33 28.98 2.43
C ALA A 358 11.70 28.71 3.80
N VAL A 359 11.15 27.52 4.05
CA VAL A 359 10.56 27.19 5.37
C VAL A 359 11.62 27.07 6.46
N VAL A 360 12.81 26.54 6.15
CA VAL A 360 13.94 26.52 7.08
C VAL A 360 14.38 27.93 7.45
N ALA A 361 14.46 28.86 6.48
CA ALA A 361 14.77 30.25 6.76
C ALA A 361 13.74 30.90 7.71
N TYR A 362 12.45 30.57 7.54
CA TYR A 362 11.40 31.02 8.45
C TYR A 362 11.54 30.39 9.85
N GLU A 363 11.72 29.07 9.95
CA GLU A 363 11.90 28.36 11.23
C GLU A 363 13.08 28.93 12.04
N ARG A 364 14.17 29.30 11.37
CA ARG A 364 15.35 29.91 11.99
C ARG A 364 15.14 31.35 12.45
N SER A 365 14.06 32.00 12.00
CA SER A 365 13.68 33.36 12.40
C SER A 365 12.70 33.41 13.58
N LEU A 366 12.17 32.25 14.00
CA LEU A 366 11.29 32.08 15.17
C LEU A 366 12.09 32.07 16.49
#